data_AF-A0A1B6HEG2-F1
#
_entry.id   AF-A0A1B6HEG2-F1
#
_cell.length_a   1.000
_cell.length_b   1.000
_cell.length_c   1.000
_cell.angle_alpha   90.00
_cell.angle_beta   90.00
_cell.angle_gamma   90.00
#
_symmetry.space_group_name_H-M   'P 1'
#
loop_
_entity.id
_entity.type
_entity.pdbx_description
1 polymer ?
#
loop_
_entity_poly.entity_id
_entity_poly.type
_entity_poly.pdbx_seq_one_letter_code
_entity_poly.pdbx_strand_id
1 'polypeptide(L)'
;LIPKLGKPEGRPDSYRPLCLLSTVGKLFEQLLVGRLQEELEKTNALSDNQFGFRPGRSTVDAVDMVIKLVRRAVGGGRQYREIPAVVLLDVKNAFNSASWQKILQRLKAIGVSPYLRRMIQAYLGERTLDLGNGMRRQ
;
A
#
# COMPACT_ATOMS: atom_id res chain seq x y z
N LEU A 1 -10.25 11.91 -14.29
CA LEU A 1 -8.80 11.80 -13.96
C LEU A 1 -8.41 12.96 -13.06
N ILE A 2 -7.66 12.77 -11.97
CA ILE A 2 -7.27 13.87 -11.05
C ILE A 2 -5.86 14.36 -11.39
N PRO A 3 -5.62 15.66 -11.63
CA PRO A 3 -4.28 16.17 -11.91
C PRO A 3 -3.36 16.08 -10.69
N LYS A 4 -2.08 15.79 -10.93
CA LYS A 4 -1.02 15.87 -9.92
C LYS A 4 -0.55 17.33 -9.81
N LEU A 5 -0.35 17.82 -8.60
CA LEU A 5 0.19 19.17 -8.37
C LEU A 5 1.57 19.31 -9.03
N GLY A 6 1.82 20.44 -9.68
CA GLY A 6 3.12 20.80 -10.26
C GLY A 6 3.53 20.00 -11.50
N LYS A 7 2.60 19.29 -12.15
CA LYS A 7 2.85 18.52 -13.39
C LYS A 7 2.19 19.21 -14.59
N PRO A 8 2.82 19.22 -15.78
CA PRO A 8 2.28 19.87 -16.96
C PRO A 8 1.02 19.15 -17.45
N GLU A 9 0.02 19.91 -17.90
CA GLU A 9 -1.22 19.35 -18.44
C GLU A 9 -0.99 18.60 -19.76
N GLY A 10 -1.91 17.71 -20.13
CA GLY A 10 -1.87 16.99 -21.42
C GLY A 10 -1.00 15.72 -21.47
N ARG A 11 -0.23 15.39 -20.41
CA ARG A 11 0.50 14.11 -20.33
C ARG A 11 -0.26 13.09 -19.46
N PRO A 12 -0.36 11.81 -19.87
CA PRO A 12 -1.03 10.78 -19.06
C PRO A 12 -0.44 10.60 -17.65
N ASP A 13 0.88 10.79 -17.49
CA ASP A 13 1.56 10.65 -16.20
C ASP A 13 1.30 11.81 -15.23
N SER A 14 0.75 12.92 -15.73
CA SER A 14 0.32 14.08 -14.94
C SER A 14 -0.98 13.85 -14.20
N TYR A 15 -1.69 12.76 -14.47
CA TYR A 15 -2.95 12.45 -13.80
C TYR A 15 -2.84 11.22 -12.89
N ARG A 16 -3.73 11.15 -11.91
CA ARG A 16 -4.02 9.98 -11.10
C ARG A 16 -5.22 9.27 -11.72
N PRO A 17 -5.02 8.09 -12.33
CA PRO A 17 -6.14 7.25 -12.71
C PRO A 17 -6.83 6.75 -11.44
N LEU A 18 -8.09 7.14 -11.27
CA LEU A 18 -8.95 6.61 -10.23
C LEU A 18 -10.00 5.75 -10.90
N CYS A 19 -10.07 4.48 -10.46
CA CYS A 19 -11.15 3.59 -10.85
C CYS A 19 -12.32 3.81 -9.89
N LEU A 20 -13.42 4.35 -10.39
CA LEU A 20 -14.65 4.44 -9.61
C LEU A 20 -15.35 3.09 -9.68
N LEU A 21 -15.24 2.32 -8.59
CA LEU A 21 -16.03 1.11 -8.42
C LEU A 21 -17.50 1.46 -8.17
N SER A 22 -18.40 0.58 -8.62
CA SER A 22 -19.82 0.63 -8.23
C SER A 22 -19.97 0.51 -6.72
N THR A 23 -21.11 0.92 -6.16
CA THR A 23 -21.38 0.81 -4.72
C THR A 23 -21.23 -0.63 -4.23
N VAL A 24 -21.71 -1.60 -5.01
CA VAL A 24 -21.55 -3.03 -4.73
C VAL A 24 -20.08 -3.45 -4.78
N GLY A 25 -19.32 -2.96 -5.75
CA GLY A 25 -17.87 -3.23 -5.85
C GLY A 25 -17.10 -2.69 -4.63
N LYS A 26 -17.41 -1.48 -4.17
CA LYS A 26 -16.82 -0.90 -2.96
C LYS A 26 -17.15 -1.72 -1.72
N LEU A 27 -18.41 -2.15 -1.57
CA LEU A 27 -18.83 -3.00 -0.46
C LEU A 27 -18.08 -4.33 -0.47
N PHE A 28 -17.97 -4.97 -1.63
CA PHE A 28 -17.23 -6.21 -1.79
C PHE A 28 -15.74 -6.06 -1.46
N GLU A 29 -15.11 -4.96 -1.91
CA GLU A 29 -13.72 -4.65 -1.58
C GLU A 29 -13.52 -4.45 -0.07
N GLN A 30 -14.44 -3.75 0.61
CA GLN A 30 -14.40 -3.60 2.06
C GLN A 30 -14.49 -4.95 2.79
N LEU A 31 -15.37 -5.86 2.35
CA LEU A 31 -15.47 -7.20 2.92
C LEU A 31 -14.18 -8.02 2.70
N LEU A 32 -13.59 -7.93 1.50
CA LEU A 32 -12.31 -8.58 1.18
C LEU A 32 -11.17 -8.07 2.07
N VAL A 33 -11.05 -6.75 2.21
CA VAL A 33 -10.02 -6.11 3.03
C VAL A 33 -10.16 -6.52 4.49
N GLY A 34 -11.38 -6.51 5.04
CA GLY A 34 -11.63 -6.91 6.43
C GLY A 34 -11.20 -8.36 6.70
N ARG A 35 -11.57 -9.30 5.83
CA ARG A 35 -11.16 -10.72 5.95
C ARG A 35 -9.66 -10.90 5.82
N LEU A 36 -9.03 -10.18 4.89
CA LEU A 36 -7.59 -10.26 4.69
C LEU A 36 -6.82 -9.71 5.90
N GLN A 37 -7.25 -8.57 6.45
CA GLN A 37 -6.64 -8.00 7.64
C GLN A 37 -6.71 -8.96 8.83
N GLU A 38 -7.84 -9.64 9.04
CA GLU A 38 -7.99 -10.61 10.11
C GLU A 38 -6.98 -11.76 10.00
N GLU A 39 -6.80 -12.34 8.80
CA GLU A 39 -5.82 -13.41 8.58
C GLU A 39 -4.37 -12.92 8.69
N LEU A 40 -4.07 -11.69 8.25
CA LEU A 40 -2.73 -11.09 8.37
C LEU A 40 -2.33 -10.80 9.81
N GLU A 41 -3.27 -10.32 10.64
CA GLU A 41 -2.99 -10.08 12.07
C GLU A 41 -2.88 -11.39 12.84
N LYS A 42 -3.71 -12.41 12.55
CA LYS A 42 -3.60 -13.75 13.16
C LYS A 42 -2.24 -14.41 12.92
N THR A 43 -1.64 -14.15 11.76
CA THR A 43 -0.34 -14.73 11.37
C THR A 43 0.84 -13.80 11.71
N ASN A 44 0.57 -12.64 12.32
CA ASN A 44 1.53 -11.57 12.53
C ASN A 44 2.41 -11.29 11.28
N ALA A 45 1.78 -11.31 10.10
CA ALA A 45 2.48 -11.26 8.82
C ALA A 45 3.01 -9.86 8.46
N LEU A 46 2.55 -8.82 9.15
CA LEU A 46 2.94 -7.43 8.93
C LEU A 46 4.03 -7.01 9.90
N SER A 47 4.99 -6.23 9.42
CA SER A 47 6.07 -5.70 10.27
C SER A 47 5.51 -4.77 11.35
N ASP A 48 6.13 -4.79 12.53
CA ASP A 48 5.88 -3.81 13.59
C ASP A 48 6.33 -2.40 13.25
N ASN A 49 7.07 -2.22 12.16
CA ASN A 49 7.44 -0.90 11.65
C ASN A 49 6.55 -0.48 10.46
N GLN A 50 5.49 -1.24 10.16
CA GLN A 50 4.50 -0.87 9.15
C GLN A 50 3.36 -0.09 9.80
N PHE A 51 3.24 1.18 9.43
CA PHE A 51 2.22 2.10 9.97
C PHE A 51 1.12 2.43 8.95
N GLY A 52 1.45 2.44 7.66
CA GLY A 52 0.48 2.68 6.59
C GLY A 52 -0.46 1.50 6.41
N PHE A 53 -1.75 1.81 6.20
CA PHE A 53 -2.81 0.83 5.91
C PHE A 53 -2.96 -0.29 6.95
N ARG A 54 -2.56 -0.05 8.21
CA ARG A 54 -2.70 -0.98 9.32
C ARG A 54 -3.66 -0.40 10.38
N PRO A 55 -4.74 -1.10 10.75
CA PRO A 55 -5.65 -0.64 11.80
C PRO A 55 -4.91 -0.34 13.11
N GLY A 56 -5.32 0.73 13.81
CA GLY A 56 -4.71 1.14 15.08
C GLY A 56 -3.32 1.75 14.96
N ARG A 57 -2.85 2.07 13.75
CA ARG A 57 -1.59 2.78 13.51
C ARG A 57 -1.79 3.97 12.60
N SER A 58 -0.99 5.01 12.81
CA SER A 58 -1.10 6.29 12.13
C SER A 58 0.25 6.77 11.59
N THR A 59 0.19 7.79 10.73
CA THR A 59 1.38 8.51 10.29
C THR A 59 2.07 9.25 11.43
N VAL A 60 1.32 9.65 12.47
CA VAL A 60 1.87 10.28 13.67
C VAL A 60 2.75 9.30 14.43
N ASP A 61 2.30 8.06 14.59
CA ASP A 61 3.09 7.01 15.26
C ASP A 61 4.41 6.74 14.53
N ALA A 62 4.38 6.73 13.18
CA ALA A 62 5.57 6.56 12.36
C ALA A 62 6.58 7.71 12.57
N VAL A 63 6.10 8.96 12.59
CA VAL A 63 6.93 10.15 12.82
C VAL A 63 7.52 10.14 14.22
N ASP A 64 6.71 9.82 15.23
CA ASP A 64 7.17 9.73 16.62
C ASP A 64 8.25 8.65 16.80
N MET A 65 8.10 7.50 16.12
CA MET A 65 9.13 6.47 16.08
C MET A 65 10.46 7.00 15.54
N VAL A 66 10.44 7.72 14.41
CA VAL A 66 11.65 8.31 13.81
C VAL A 66 12.28 9.34 14.75
N ILE A 67 11.49 10.22 15.35
CA ILE A 67 11.97 11.23 16.32
C ILE A 67 12.65 10.54 17.52
N LYS A 68 12.05 9.47 18.05
CA LYS A 68 12.62 8.68 19.15
C LYS A 68 13.96 8.05 18.78
N LEU A 69 14.09 7.51 17.56
CA LEU A 69 15.35 6.93 17.08
C LEU A 69 16.45 7.99 16.97
N VAL A 70 16.14 9.14 16.37
CA VAL A 70 17.08 10.27 16.24
C VAL A 70 17.52 10.78 17.62
N ARG A 71 16.59 10.96 18.55
CA ARG A 71 16.92 11.42 19.92
C ARG A 71 17.84 10.46 20.66
N ARG A 72 17.65 9.14 20.50
CA ARG A 72 18.54 8.13 21.10
C ARG A 72 19.95 8.20 20.51
N ALA A 73 20.08 8.31 19.19
CA ALA A 73 21.38 8.41 18.52
C ALA A 73 22.16 9.67 18.94
N VAL A 74 21.47 10.81 19.09
CA VAL A 74 22.11 12.09 19.49
C VAL A 74 22.39 12.18 20.99
N GLY A 75 21.71 11.38 21.81
CA GLY A 75 21.78 11.42 23.28
C GLY A 75 23.03 10.78 23.90
N GLY A 76 23.91 10.16 23.11
CA GLY A 76 25.18 9.57 23.58
C GLY A 76 26.15 10.61 24.13
N GLY A 77 26.96 10.23 25.13
CA GLY A 77 27.96 11.11 25.76
C GLY A 77 28.92 11.76 24.75
N ARG A 78 29.42 12.97 25.08
CA ARG A 78 30.24 13.86 24.23
C ARG A 78 31.45 13.22 23.52
N GLN A 79 31.90 12.04 23.93
CA GLN A 79 33.07 11.35 23.38
C GLN A 79 32.79 10.63 22.05
N TYR A 80 31.55 10.29 21.72
CA TYR A 80 31.15 9.71 20.43
C TYR A 80 29.78 10.25 20.02
N ARG A 81 29.75 11.41 19.37
CA ARG A 81 28.51 11.94 18.76
C ARG A 81 28.23 11.19 17.47
N GLU A 82 27.25 10.29 17.49
CA GLU A 82 26.71 9.71 16.27
C GLU A 82 25.99 10.79 15.47
N ILE A 83 26.23 10.84 14.16
CA ILE A 83 25.48 11.70 13.23
C ILE A 83 24.31 10.88 12.69
N PRO A 84 23.06 11.13 13.13
CA PRO A 84 21.91 10.39 12.62
C PRO A 84 21.66 10.76 11.16
N ALA A 85 21.57 9.74 10.31
CA ALA A 85 21.15 9.89 8.91
C ALA A 85 19.81 9.19 8.70
N VAL A 86 18.90 9.85 7.98
CA VAL A 86 17.60 9.27 7.60
C VAL A 86 17.55 9.15 6.08
N VAL A 87 17.30 7.93 5.60
CA VAL A 87 17.13 7.64 4.17
C VAL A 87 15.65 7.44 3.89
N LEU A 88 15.09 8.28 3.02
CA LEU A 88 13.70 8.20 2.59
C LEU A 88 13.63 7.61 1.18
N LEU A 89 12.82 6.57 1.02
CA LEU A 89 12.62 5.88 -0.26
C LEU A 89 11.16 6.01 -0.69
N ASP A 90 10.94 6.39 -1.96
CA ASP A 90 9.61 6.44 -2.57
C ASP A 90 9.58 5.59 -3.84
N VAL A 91 8.57 4.72 -3.95
CA VAL A 91 8.40 3.83 -5.10
C VAL A 91 7.55 4.55 -6.16
N LYS A 92 8.20 4.98 -7.24
CA LYS A 92 7.51 5.58 -8.38
C LYS A 92 6.43 4.64 -8.90
N ASN A 93 5.19 5.13 -8.94
CA ASN A 93 4.05 4.45 -9.56
C ASN A 93 3.71 3.07 -8.94
N ALA A 94 3.92 2.91 -7.63
CA ALA A 94 3.81 1.63 -6.92
C ALA A 94 2.57 0.78 -7.28
N PHE A 95 1.37 1.36 -7.32
CA PHE A 95 0.14 0.63 -7.62
C PHE A 95 0.11 0.00 -9.02
N ASN A 96 0.65 0.71 -10.01
CA ASN A 96 0.69 0.23 -11.40
C ASN A 96 1.89 -0.70 -11.65
N SER A 97 2.91 -0.65 -10.79
CA SER A 97 4.11 -1.49 -10.88
C SER A 97 4.04 -2.76 -10.01
N ALA A 98 2.98 -2.91 -9.21
CA ALA A 98 2.80 -4.06 -8.34
C ALA A 98 2.56 -5.34 -9.16
N SER A 99 3.36 -6.38 -8.89
CA SER A 99 3.19 -7.69 -9.55
C SER A 99 2.15 -8.54 -8.81
N TRP A 100 1.01 -8.79 -9.45
CA TRP A 100 -0.06 -9.61 -8.89
C TRP A 100 0.39 -11.04 -8.59
N GLN A 101 1.24 -11.61 -9.44
CA GLN A 101 1.81 -12.94 -9.21
C GLN A 101 2.65 -12.97 -7.93
N LYS A 102 3.52 -11.97 -7.70
CA LYS A 102 4.33 -11.88 -6.48
C LYS A 102 3.45 -11.68 -5.24
N ILE A 103 2.39 -10.88 -5.34
CA ILE A 103 1.43 -10.68 -4.24
C ILE A 103 0.74 -12.00 -3.88
N LEU A 104 0.20 -12.73 -4.87
CA LEU A 104 -0.47 -14.01 -4.62
C LEU A 104 0.49 -15.08 -4.06
N GLN A 105 1.73 -15.12 -4.54
CA GLN A 105 2.77 -15.98 -3.98
C GLN A 105 3.07 -15.62 -2.51
N ARG A 106 3.17 -14.33 -2.19
CA ARG A 106 3.41 -13.88 -0.83
C ARG A 106 2.23 -14.21 0.10
N LEU A 107 1.00 -14.00 -0.35
CA LEU A 107 -0.21 -14.39 0.38
C LEU A 107 -0.23 -15.90 0.68
N LYS A 108 0.21 -16.73 -0.27
CA LYS A 108 0.35 -18.17 -0.03
C LYS A 108 1.42 -18.47 1.02
N ALA A 109 2.58 -17.81 0.94
CA ALA A 109 3.70 -18.05 1.85
C ALA A 109 3.41 -17.64 3.30
N ILE A 110 2.62 -16.60 3.53
CA ILE A 110 2.22 -16.15 4.87
C ILE A 110 1.00 -16.90 5.43
N GLY A 111 0.47 -17.89 4.69
CA GLY A 111 -0.59 -18.77 5.19
C GLY A 111 -2.02 -18.26 4.97
N VAL A 112 -2.25 -17.28 4.09
CA VAL A 112 -3.62 -16.84 3.76
C VAL A 112 -4.44 -17.99 3.18
N SER A 113 -5.69 -18.10 3.61
CA SER A 113 -6.58 -19.19 3.26
C SER A 113 -6.74 -19.34 1.74
N PRO A 114 -6.82 -20.58 1.21
CA PRO A 114 -6.97 -20.80 -0.23
C PRO A 114 -8.21 -20.13 -0.83
N TYR A 115 -9.31 -20.08 -0.08
CA TYR A 115 -10.54 -19.42 -0.48
C TYR A 115 -10.33 -17.91 -0.68
N LEU A 116 -9.71 -17.23 0.29
CA LEU A 116 -9.51 -15.78 0.22
C LEU A 116 -8.54 -15.42 -0.91
N ARG A 117 -7.47 -16.20 -1.10
CA ARG A 117 -6.56 -16.05 -2.24
C ARG A 117 -7.27 -16.18 -3.59
N ARG A 118 -8.19 -17.13 -3.74
CA ARG A 118 -9.00 -17.28 -4.97
C ARG A 118 -9.89 -16.06 -5.20
N MET A 119 -10.55 -15.53 -4.16
CA MET A 119 -11.37 -14.33 -4.30
C MET A 119 -10.54 -13.11 -4.69
N ILE A 120 -9.38 -12.92 -4.06
CA ILE A 120 -8.46 -11.82 -4.41
C ILE A 120 -7.99 -11.98 -5.86
N GLN A 121 -7.61 -13.18 -6.28
CA GLN A 121 -7.20 -13.43 -7.65
C GLN A 121 -8.32 -13.13 -8.66
N ALA A 122 -9.56 -13.54 -8.36
CA ALA A 122 -10.72 -13.27 -9.20
C ALA A 122 -11.04 -11.76 -9.25
N TYR A 123 -10.97 -11.06 -8.11
CA TYR A 123 -11.20 -9.62 -8.03
C TYR A 123 -10.15 -8.79 -8.80
N LEU A 124 -8.89 -9.23 -8.75
CA LEU A 124 -7.79 -8.56 -9.47
C LEU A 124 -7.76 -8.93 -10.95
N GLY A 125 -8.32 -10.09 -11.32
CA GLY A 125 -8.43 -10.60 -12.69
C GLY A 125 -9.50 -9.88 -13.52
N GLU A 126 -9.31 -9.88 -14.84
CA GLU A 126 -10.30 -9.43 -15.84
C GLU A 126 -10.85 -8.01 -15.66
N ARG A 127 -10.10 -7.12 -15.00
CA ARG A 127 -10.52 -5.71 -14.87
C ARG A 127 -10.44 -5.00 -16.22
N THR A 128 -11.57 -4.47 -16.65
CA THR A 128 -11.68 -3.59 -17.82
C THR A 128 -11.99 -2.17 -17.36
N LEU A 129 -11.36 -1.21 -18.01
CA LEU A 129 -11.69 0.20 -17.91
C LEU A 129 -12.68 0.53 -19.02
N ASP A 130 -13.85 1.00 -18.62
CA ASP A 130 -14.75 1.69 -19.54
C ASP A 130 -14.37 3.17 -19.55
N LEU A 131 -13.97 3.66 -20.73
CA LEU A 131 -13.57 5.05 -20.94
C LEU A 131 -14.69 5.90 -21.56
N GLY A 132 -15.92 5.37 -21.67
CA GLY A 132 -17.06 6.03 -22.31
C GLY A 132 -17.06 5.94 -23.84
N ASN A 133 -15.92 5.58 -24.46
CA ASN A 133 -15.76 5.35 -25.90
C ASN A 133 -15.34 3.90 -26.23
N GLY A 134 -15.52 2.95 -25.30
CA GLY A 134 -15.18 1.54 -25.45
C GLY A 134 -14.40 0.94 -24.28
N MET A 135 -14.42 -0.40 -24.18
CA MET A 135 -13.75 -1.16 -23.11
C MET A 135 -12.27 -1.43 -23.43
N ARG A 136 -11.36 -1.20 -22.48
CA ARG A 136 -9.94 -1.63 -22.54
C ARG A 136 -9.55 -2.43 -21.31
N ARG A 137 -8.87 -3.57 -21.49
CA ARG A 137 -8.33 -4.38 -20.37
C ARG A 137 -7.16 -3.66 -19.68
N GLN A 138 -7.09 -3.77 -18.34
CA GLN A 138 -5.94 -3.33 -17.53
C GLN A 138 -4.78 -4.31 -17.58
#